data_AF-A0A7K0NB30-F1
#
_entry.id   AF-A0A7K0NB30-F1
#
_cell.length_a   1.000
_cell.length_b   1.000
_cell.length_c   1.000
_cell.angle_alpha   90.00
_cell.angle_beta   90.00
_cell.angle_gamma   90.00
#
_symmetry.space_group_name_H-M   'P 1'
#
loop_
_entity.id
_entity.type
_entity.pdbx_description
1 polymer ?
#
loop_
_entity_poly.entity_id
_entity_poly.type
_entity_poly.pdbx_seq_one_letter_code
_entity_poly.pdbx_strand_id
1 'polypeptide(L)'
;MRNALIPIVTVAAIDFGAIVGGLIITENIFSYPGMGLYFLKSFGDGDFPLLMPWMVIIVLSILIFNLIADISYAWLDPRIRLE
;
A
#
# COMPACT_ATOMS: atom_id res chain seq x y z
N MET A 1 -3.16 -25.07 10.38
CA MET A 1 -3.25 -23.60 10.46
C MET A 1 -2.75 -22.96 9.15
N ARG A 2 -3.52 -23.05 8.06
CA ARG A 2 -3.04 -22.67 6.70
C ARG A 2 -4.03 -21.78 5.95
N ASN A 3 -5.32 -22.02 6.15
CA ASN A 3 -6.41 -21.14 5.68
C ASN A 3 -6.47 -19.77 6.40
N ALA A 4 -5.70 -19.60 7.48
CA ALA A 4 -5.64 -18.36 8.26
C ALA A 4 -4.72 -17.28 7.65
N LEU A 5 -3.87 -17.66 6.67
CA LEU A 5 -2.92 -16.72 6.05
C LEU A 5 -3.60 -15.77 5.06
N ILE A 6 -4.72 -16.20 4.46
CA ILE A 6 -5.53 -15.36 3.56
C ILE A 6 -6.01 -14.07 4.26
N PRO A 7 -6.73 -14.13 5.40
CA PRO A 7 -7.15 -12.92 6.11
C PRO A 7 -5.97 -12.12 6.69
N ILE A 8 -4.84 -12.77 7.05
CA ILE A 8 -3.65 -12.04 7.56
C ILE A 8 -3.07 -11.10 6.49
N VAL A 9 -2.97 -11.56 5.23
CA VAL A 9 -2.51 -10.72 4.11
C VAL A 9 -3.48 -9.55 3.90
N THR A 10 -4.79 -9.79 3.92
CA THR A 10 -5.79 -8.73 3.74
C THR A 10 -5.74 -7.69 4.87
N VAL A 11 -5.60 -8.13 6.12
CA VAL A 11 -5.45 -7.23 7.28
C VAL A 11 -4.17 -6.40 7.18
N ALA A 12 -3.03 -7.03 6.85
CA ALA A 12 -1.75 -6.32 6.68
C ALA A 12 -1.81 -5.24 5.58
N ALA A 13 -2.55 -5.47 4.48
CA ALA A 13 -2.75 -4.47 3.43
C ALA A 13 -3.62 -3.29 3.91
N ILE A 14 -4.64 -3.54 4.74
CA ILE A 14 -5.48 -2.50 5.35
C ILE A 14 -4.65 -1.67 6.35
N ASP A 15 -3.87 -2.34 7.21
CA ASP A 15 -2.99 -1.69 8.20
C ASP A 15 -1.92 -0.81 7.52
N PHE A 16 -1.35 -1.27 6.39
CA PHE A 16 -0.41 -0.47 5.61
C PHE A 16 -1.06 0.82 5.07
N GLY A 17 -2.31 0.73 4.58
CA GLY A 17 -3.08 1.90 4.17
C GLY A 17 -3.32 2.89 5.33
N ALA A 18 -3.62 2.38 6.53
CA ALA A 18 -3.77 3.20 7.73
C ALA A 18 -2.46 3.89 8.14
N ILE A 19 -1.32 3.20 8.04
CA ILE A 19 0.02 3.78 8.31
C ILE A 19 0.34 4.92 7.33
N VAL A 20 0.08 4.74 6.03
CA VAL A 20 0.29 5.78 5.02
C VAL A 20 -0.61 7.00 5.28
N GLY A 21 -1.89 6.78 5.65
CA GLY A 21 -2.79 7.87 6.06
C GLY A 21 -2.32 8.61 7.31
N GLY A 22 -1.82 7.88 8.32
CA GLY A 22 -1.23 8.46 9.53
C GLY A 22 0.01 9.29 9.23
N LEU A 23 0.86 8.83 8.30
CA LEU A 23 2.05 9.57 7.83
C LEU A 23 1.68 10.96 7.30
N ILE A 24 0.67 11.07 6.44
CA ILE A 24 0.18 12.36 5.90
C ILE A 24 -0.23 13.32 7.03
N ILE A 25 -0.93 12.82 8.05
CA ILE A 25 -1.35 13.62 9.22
C ILE A 25 -0.12 14.08 10.03
N THR A 26 0.85 13.20 10.26
CA THR A 26 2.07 13.58 10.99
C THR A 26 2.94 14.58 10.23
N GLU A 27 3.09 14.42 8.90
CA GLU A 27 3.80 15.40 8.05
C GLU A 27 3.15 16.78 8.12
N ASN A 28 1.81 16.84 8.12
CA ASN A 28 1.07 18.09 8.22
C ASN A 28 1.25 18.77 9.60
N ILE A 29 1.08 18.02 10.70
CA ILE A 29 1.21 18.56 12.07
C ILE A 29 2.63 19.06 12.35
N PHE A 30 3.66 18.30 11.95
CA PHE A 30 5.05 18.67 12.18
C PHE A 30 5.65 19.57 11.07
N SER A 31 4.86 19.94 10.05
CA SER A 31 5.33 20.69 8.87
C SER A 31 6.56 20.07 8.20
N TYR A 32 6.66 18.74 8.24
CA TYR A 32 7.79 18.01 7.67
C TYR A 32 7.63 17.92 6.14
N PRO A 33 8.66 18.24 5.34
CA PRO A 33 8.58 18.25 3.88
C PRO A 33 8.61 16.82 3.31
N GLY A 34 7.52 16.08 3.50
CA GLY A 34 7.31 14.73 3.00
C GLY A 34 6.33 14.68 1.83
N MET A 35 6.20 13.49 1.25
CA MET A 35 5.40 13.29 0.04
C MET A 35 3.90 13.49 0.29
N GLY A 36 3.40 13.16 1.48
CA GLY A 36 2.00 13.29 1.86
C GLY A 36 1.54 14.75 1.90
N LEU A 37 2.40 15.65 2.37
CA LEU A 37 2.16 17.09 2.33
C LEU A 37 2.08 17.62 0.88
N TYR A 38 2.94 17.13 -0.02
CA TYR A 38 2.87 17.46 -1.45
C TYR A 38 1.58 16.97 -2.11
N PHE A 39 1.13 15.76 -1.77
CA PHE A 39 -0.17 15.23 -2.22
C PHE A 39 -1.32 16.12 -1.76
N LEU A 40 -1.36 16.45 -0.47
CA LEU A 40 -2.43 17.27 0.11
C LEU A 40 -2.53 18.65 -0.53
N LYS A 41 -1.37 19.27 -0.80
CA LYS A 41 -1.29 20.56 -1.49
C LYS A 41 -1.79 20.45 -2.94
N SER A 42 -1.24 19.53 -3.72
CA SER A 42 -1.60 19.36 -5.13
C SER A 42 -3.08 18.96 -5.31
N PHE A 43 -3.64 18.25 -4.34
CA PHE A 43 -5.06 17.92 -4.27
C PHE A 43 -5.93 19.14 -3.99
N GLY A 44 -5.53 20.00 -3.05
CA GLY A 44 -6.22 21.27 -2.77
C GLY A 44 -6.14 22.27 -3.93
N ASP A 45 -5.00 22.31 -4.62
CA ASP A 45 -4.76 23.19 -5.79
C ASP A 45 -5.43 22.65 -7.08
N GLY A 46 -5.94 21.40 -7.07
CA GLY A 46 -6.59 20.76 -8.23
C GLY A 46 -5.64 20.33 -9.35
N ASP A 47 -4.34 20.24 -9.08
CA ASP A 47 -3.29 19.92 -10.06
C ASP A 47 -3.13 18.40 -10.22
N PHE A 48 -3.98 17.82 -11.08
CA PHE A 48 -3.93 16.39 -11.40
C PHE A 48 -2.58 15.91 -11.98
N PRO A 49 -1.86 16.67 -12.85
CA PRO A 49 -0.49 16.35 -13.23
C PRO A 49 0.46 16.14 -12.05
N LEU A 50 0.40 16.97 -11.00
CA LEU A 50 1.21 16.79 -9.79
C LEU A 50 0.75 15.61 -8.91
N LEU A 51 -0.52 15.18 -9.00
CA LEU A 51 -1.04 14.00 -8.31
C LEU A 51 -0.68 12.67 -8.99
N MET A 52 -0.47 12.64 -10.31
CA MET A 52 -0.20 11.40 -11.06
C MET A 52 0.99 10.58 -10.52
N PRO A 53 2.16 11.16 -10.19
CA PRO A 53 3.27 10.40 -9.59
C PRO A 53 2.88 9.69 -8.29
N TRP A 54 2.05 10.33 -7.48
CA TRP A 54 1.54 9.75 -6.22
C TRP A 54 0.63 8.54 -6.47
N MET A 55 -0.26 8.62 -7.46
CA MET A 55 -1.10 7.49 -7.85
C MET A 55 -0.27 6.31 -8.37
N VAL A 56 0.78 6.57 -9.16
CA VAL A 56 1.70 5.53 -9.65
C VAL A 56 2.41 4.82 -8.50
N ILE A 57 2.88 5.54 -7.49
CA ILE A 57 3.52 4.95 -6.29
C ILE A 57 2.54 4.06 -5.52
N ILE A 58 1.29 4.51 -5.30
CA ILE A 58 0.27 3.70 -4.62
C ILE A 58 -0.03 2.42 -5.42
N VAL A 59 -0.28 2.54 -6.73
CA VAL A 59 -0.61 1.38 -7.59
C VAL A 59 0.54 0.38 -7.65
N LEU A 60 1.78 0.84 -7.83
CA LEU A 60 2.97 -0.03 -7.79
C LEU A 60 3.11 -0.73 -6.43
N SER A 61 2.88 -0.02 -5.33
CA SER A 61 2.93 -0.60 -3.98
C SER A 61 1.90 -1.72 -3.82
N ILE A 62 0.64 -1.48 -4.24
CA ILE A 62 -0.44 -2.50 -4.21
C ILE A 62 -0.08 -3.71 -5.09
N LEU A 63 0.48 -3.50 -6.28
CA LEU A 63 0.93 -4.59 -7.16
C LEU A 63 2.05 -5.41 -6.52
N ILE A 64 3.04 -4.75 -5.89
CA ILE A 64 4.13 -5.43 -5.17
C ILE A 64 3.58 -6.26 -4.00
N PHE A 65 2.67 -5.71 -3.19
CA PHE A 65 2.08 -6.46 -2.07
C PHE A 65 1.21 -7.64 -2.53
N ASN A 66 0.45 -7.51 -3.62
CA ASN A 66 -0.28 -8.64 -4.20
C ASN A 66 0.69 -9.71 -4.73
N LEU A 67 1.77 -9.32 -5.43
CA LEU A 67 2.78 -10.27 -5.89
C LEU A 67 3.48 -10.99 -4.74
N ILE A 68 3.79 -10.28 -3.64
CA ILE A 68 4.33 -10.89 -2.40
C ILE A 68 3.31 -11.85 -1.79
N ALA A 69 2.02 -11.52 -1.80
CA ALA A 69 0.96 -12.43 -1.34
C ALA A 69 0.89 -13.69 -2.19
N ASP A 70 0.88 -13.57 -3.52
CA ASP A 70 0.85 -14.70 -4.46
C ASP A 70 2.06 -15.61 -4.30
N ILE A 71 3.26 -15.04 -4.17
CA ILE A 71 4.50 -15.80 -3.88
C ILE A 71 4.42 -16.48 -2.51
N SER A 72 3.87 -15.80 -1.50
CA SER A 72 3.69 -16.38 -0.16
C SER A 72 2.71 -17.55 -0.20
N TYR A 73 1.58 -17.42 -0.91
CA TYR A 73 0.65 -18.52 -1.15
C TYR A 73 1.31 -19.66 -1.91
N ALA A 74 2.10 -19.38 -2.95
CA ALA A 74 2.82 -20.41 -3.71
C ALA A 74 3.80 -21.20 -2.82
N TRP A 75 4.51 -20.53 -1.91
CA TRP A 75 5.49 -21.17 -1.01
C TRP A 75 4.83 -21.94 0.14
N LEU A 76 3.75 -21.41 0.72
CA LEU A 76 2.93 -22.07 1.73
C LEU A 76 1.97 -23.13 1.13
N ASP A 77 1.91 -23.19 -0.21
CA ASP A 77 1.05 -23.91 -1.18
C ASP A 77 1.44 -25.33 -1.71
N PRO A 78 1.96 -26.32 -0.98
CA PRO A 78 2.35 -27.62 -1.60
C PRO A 78 1.21 -28.52 -2.14
N ARG A 79 -0.04 -28.04 -2.34
CA ARG A 79 -1.04 -28.64 -3.26
C ARG A 79 -0.98 -28.03 -4.66
N ILE A 80 -0.27 -26.91 -4.85
CA ILE A 80 0.04 -26.32 -6.17
C ILE A 80 1.08 -27.20 -6.90
N ARG A 81 1.78 -28.08 -6.18
CA ARG A 81 2.35 -29.30 -6.75
C ARG A 81 1.22 -30.29 -7.05
N LEU A 82 0.55 -30.06 -8.17
CA LEU A 82 -0.12 -31.13 -8.90
C LEU A 82 0.91 -32.18 -9.32
N GLU A 83 0.50 -33.45 -9.27
CA GLU A 83 1.09 -34.53 -10.08
C GLU A 83 0.79 -34.30 -11.57
#